data_AF-A0A1G4W9H0-F1
#
_entry.id   AF-A0A1G4W9H0-F1
#
_cell.length_a   1.000
_cell.length_b   1.000
_cell.length_c   1.000
_cell.angle_alpha   90.00
_cell.angle_beta   90.00
_cell.angle_gamma   90.00
#
_symmetry.space_group_name_H-M   'P 1'
#
loop_
_entity.id
_entity.type
_entity.pdbx_description
1 polymer ?
#
loop_
_entity_poly.entity_id
_entity_poly.type
_entity_poly.pdbx_seq_one_letter_code
_entity_poly.pdbx_strand_id
1 'polypeptide(L)'
;MTADVPVEKVYTLKNRDEQYSIKSTVFSPKQSLWNEPDWQTIKKATWIKPQLETHTHQDITLAVNSTISLKIPFANKELESVFLEGKYILELKDDWDDEGAIGYTEQSWKSAADFIVNYNKWLRGIFSGSLHLPKMHHGPKGTIDVVWNEDNFRLFVNIDYYNNKGTFYSDTPKKQYSEGEFLLDDFKFQMLPLPFKY
;
A
#
# COMPACT_ATOMS: atom_id res chain seq x y z
N MET A 1 -45.99 -14.00 33.90
CA MET A 1 -45.16 -13.83 32.69
C MET A 1 -44.08 -12.80 33.00
N THR A 2 -42.84 -13.22 33.20
CA THR A 2 -41.69 -12.31 33.37
C THR A 2 -41.04 -12.15 31.99
N ALA A 3 -40.97 -10.91 31.50
CA ALA A 3 -40.32 -10.60 30.22
C ALA A 3 -38.81 -10.84 30.31
N ASP A 4 -38.21 -11.37 29.24
CA ASP A 4 -36.77 -11.56 29.14
C ASP A 4 -36.06 -10.21 29.09
N VAL A 5 -35.05 -10.04 29.96
CA VAL A 5 -34.24 -8.82 30.03
C VAL A 5 -33.08 -8.97 29.04
N PRO A 6 -32.92 -8.04 28.08
CA PRO A 6 -31.78 -8.08 27.16
C PRO A 6 -30.48 -7.89 27.95
N VAL A 7 -29.49 -8.74 27.69
CA VAL A 7 -28.14 -8.61 28.27
C VAL A 7 -27.21 -8.11 27.17
N GLU A 8 -26.62 -6.94 27.35
CA GLU A 8 -25.54 -6.46 26.49
C GLU A 8 -24.25 -7.19 26.85
N LYS A 9 -23.65 -7.86 25.86
CA LYS A 9 -22.28 -8.38 25.97
C LYS A 9 -21.38 -7.56 25.06
N VAL A 10 -20.27 -7.10 25.62
CA VAL A 10 -19.21 -6.42 24.89
C VAL A 10 -18.05 -7.38 24.74
N TYR A 11 -17.67 -7.68 23.50
CA TYR A 11 -16.48 -8.47 23.19
C TYR A 11 -15.39 -7.53 22.72
N THR A 12 -14.20 -7.66 23.31
CA THR A 12 -13.03 -6.90 22.89
C THR A 12 -12.09 -7.83 22.14
N LEU A 13 -11.81 -7.53 20.87
CA LEU A 13 -10.78 -8.20 20.09
C LEU A 13 -9.57 -7.28 20.02
N LYS A 14 -8.39 -7.75 20.40
CA LYS A 14 -7.14 -7.01 20.24
C LYS A 14 -6.33 -7.64 19.12
N ASN A 15 -5.96 -6.83 18.12
CA ASN A 15 -4.85 -7.11 17.23
C ASN A 15 -3.71 -6.12 17.54
N ARG A 16 -2.47 -6.39 17.12
CA ARG A 16 -1.24 -5.72 17.59
C ARG A 16 -1.28 -4.18 17.54
N ASP A 17 -2.03 -3.59 16.61
CA ASP A 17 -2.14 -2.14 16.44
C ASP A 17 -3.57 -1.59 16.59
N GLU A 18 -4.57 -2.45 16.87
CA GLU A 18 -5.98 -2.06 16.88
C GLU A 18 -6.80 -2.80 17.96
N GLN A 19 -7.67 -2.07 18.65
CA GLN A 19 -8.62 -2.61 19.62
C GLN A 19 -10.05 -2.47 19.09
N TYR A 20 -10.69 -3.60 18.80
CA TYR A 20 -12.08 -3.65 18.36
C TYR A 20 -12.99 -3.91 19.55
N SER A 21 -14.14 -3.25 19.61
CA SER A 21 -15.20 -3.56 20.57
C SER A 21 -16.49 -3.87 19.80
N ILE A 22 -16.99 -5.09 19.96
CA ILE A 22 -18.26 -5.55 19.38
C ILE A 22 -19.29 -5.54 20.50
N LYS A 23 -20.34 -4.73 20.36
CA LYS A 23 -21.51 -4.79 21.24
C LYS A 23 -22.54 -5.73 20.60
N SER A 24 -22.90 -6.79 21.30
CA SER A 24 -24.02 -7.65 20.91
C SER A 24 -25.07 -7.67 22.01
N THR A 25 -26.33 -7.46 21.66
CA THR A 25 -27.46 -7.70 22.56
C THR A 25 -27.87 -9.15 22.40
N VAL A 26 -27.71 -9.96 23.45
CA VAL A 26 -28.12 -11.37 23.44
C VAL A 26 -29.30 -11.52 24.40
N PHE A 27 -30.40 -12.05 23.91
CA PHE A 27 -31.49 -12.51 24.77
C PHE A 27 -31.06 -13.85 25.34
N SER A 28 -30.82 -13.90 26.66
CA SER A 28 -30.42 -15.14 27.33
C SER A 28 -31.66 -15.98 27.58
N PRO A 29 -31.87 -17.13 26.91
CA PRO A 29 -32.90 -18.05 27.34
C PRO A 29 -32.44 -18.67 28.66
N LYS A 30 -33.33 -18.82 29.63
CA LYS A 30 -33.05 -19.67 30.79
C LYS A 30 -32.73 -21.09 30.28
N GLN A 31 -31.50 -21.52 30.56
CA GLN A 31 -30.89 -22.83 30.33
C GLN A 31 -31.81 -23.93 29.76
N SER A 32 -31.65 -24.23 28.48
CA SER A 32 -31.71 -25.62 27.99
C SER A 32 -30.50 -25.88 27.09
N LEU A 33 -29.81 -26.98 27.36
CA LEU A 33 -28.64 -27.45 26.62
C LEU A 33 -29.07 -27.85 25.20
N TRP A 34 -28.38 -27.31 24.20
CA TRP A 34 -28.43 -27.69 22.78
C TRP A 34 -29.80 -27.64 22.09
N ASN A 35 -30.27 -26.43 21.78
CA ASN A 35 -31.16 -26.23 20.63
C ASN A 35 -30.36 -25.48 19.55
N GLU A 36 -30.39 -25.99 18.31
CA GLU A 36 -29.86 -25.26 17.15
C GLU A 36 -30.53 -23.89 17.08
N PRO A 37 -29.77 -22.80 16.81
CA PRO A 37 -30.37 -21.47 16.72
C PRO A 37 -31.37 -21.45 15.57
N ASP A 38 -32.62 -21.13 15.89
CA ASP A 38 -33.66 -20.85 14.88
C ASP A 38 -33.23 -19.63 14.06
N TRP A 39 -32.75 -19.91 12.84
CA TRP A 39 -32.24 -18.89 11.92
C TRP A 39 -33.34 -17.92 11.44
N GLN A 40 -34.63 -18.25 11.64
CA GLN A 40 -35.74 -17.35 11.32
C GLN A 40 -35.97 -16.28 12.39
N THR A 41 -35.49 -16.46 13.63
CA THR A 41 -35.64 -15.49 14.72
C THR A 41 -34.52 -14.45 14.82
N ILE A 42 -33.47 -14.53 14.00
CA ILE A 42 -32.45 -13.47 13.90
C ILE A 42 -33.05 -12.27 13.15
N LYS A 43 -33.89 -11.50 13.85
CA LYS A 43 -34.38 -10.21 13.37
C LYS A 43 -33.19 -9.27 13.20
N LYS A 44 -32.79 -9.08 11.93
CA LYS A 44 -31.91 -8.01 11.43
C LYS A 44 -30.73 -7.71 12.37
N ALA A 45 -29.68 -8.53 12.28
CA ALA A 45 -28.37 -8.12 12.75
C ALA A 45 -28.04 -6.76 12.09
N THR A 46 -28.02 -5.70 12.90
CA THR A 46 -27.71 -4.37 12.42
C THR A 46 -26.20 -4.24 12.54
N TRP A 47 -25.52 -4.27 11.40
CA TRP A 47 -24.09 -4.02 11.34
C TRP A 47 -23.84 -2.57 11.73
N ILE A 48 -23.49 -2.34 12.99
CA ILE A 48 -22.93 -1.06 13.41
C ILE A 48 -21.51 -1.06 12.88
N LYS A 49 -21.29 -0.39 11.73
CA LYS A 49 -19.93 -0.10 11.27
C LYS A 49 -19.27 0.68 12.40
N PRO A 50 -18.22 0.14 13.07
CA PRO A 50 -17.55 0.88 14.11
C PRO A 50 -17.14 2.23 13.52
N GLN A 51 -17.52 3.31 14.19
CA GLN A 51 -16.93 4.62 13.91
C GLN A 51 -15.45 4.45 14.28
N LEU A 52 -14.60 4.13 13.30
CA LEU A 52 -13.17 4.22 13.50
C LEU A 52 -12.90 5.68 13.83
N GLU A 53 -12.40 5.94 15.04
CA GLU A 53 -11.79 7.23 15.35
C GLU A 53 -10.56 7.34 14.44
N THR A 54 -10.75 8.00 13.29
CA THR A 54 -9.67 8.29 12.37
C THR A 54 -8.76 9.28 13.07
N HIS A 55 -7.74 8.78 13.75
CA HIS A 55 -6.59 9.59 14.10
C HIS A 55 -5.92 9.92 12.76
N THR A 56 -6.26 11.09 12.21
CA THR A 56 -5.65 11.60 10.98
C THR A 56 -4.22 11.93 11.30
N HIS A 57 -3.35 10.94 11.18
CA HIS A 57 -1.92 11.18 11.13
C HIS A 57 -1.65 12.08 9.92
N GLN A 58 -1.04 13.24 10.17
CA GLN A 58 -0.71 14.20 9.13
C GLN A 58 0.38 13.64 8.22
N ASP A 59 0.34 14.01 6.93
CA ASP A 59 1.40 13.69 5.99
C ASP A 59 2.76 14.23 6.49
N ILE A 60 3.82 13.46 6.28
CA ILE A 60 5.19 13.88 6.53
C ILE A 60 5.69 14.61 5.28
N THR A 61 6.45 15.69 5.49
CA THR A 61 7.14 16.39 4.39
C THR A 61 8.61 16.01 4.41
N LEU A 62 9.07 15.34 3.35
CA LEU A 62 10.48 15.01 3.14
C LEU A 62 11.10 16.00 2.17
N ALA A 63 12.06 16.80 2.63
CA ALA A 63 12.89 17.65 1.76
C ALA A 63 14.03 16.80 1.18
N VAL A 64 14.02 16.61 -0.15
CA VAL A 64 15.05 15.81 -0.85
C VAL A 64 16.24 16.69 -1.18
N ASN A 65 16.00 17.88 -1.73
CA ASN A 65 17.00 18.92 -1.98
C ASN A 65 16.34 20.31 -1.79
N SER A 66 16.94 21.39 -2.29
CA SER A 66 16.40 22.75 -2.20
C SER A 66 15.11 22.97 -3.00
N THR A 67 14.82 22.11 -3.98
CA THR A 67 13.73 22.28 -4.95
C THR A 67 12.62 21.23 -4.78
N ILE A 68 13.00 20.00 -4.43
CA ILE A 68 12.10 18.86 -4.30
C ILE A 68 11.71 18.65 -2.84
N SER A 69 10.40 18.68 -2.59
CA SER A 69 9.79 18.18 -1.36
C SER A 69 8.67 17.19 -1.69
N LEU A 70 8.61 16.11 -0.92
CA LEU A 70 7.59 15.06 -1.06
C LEU A 70 6.64 15.09 0.12
N LYS A 71 5.34 14.91 -0.14
CA LYS A 71 4.33 14.64 0.88
C LYS A 71 4.09 13.15 0.94
N ILE A 72 4.44 12.53 2.07
CA ILE A 72 4.35 11.10 2.28
C ILE A 72 3.28 10.87 3.35
N PRO A 73 2.22 10.10 3.08
CA PRO A 73 1.28 9.71 4.12
C PRO A 73 2.01 9.08 5.30
N PHE A 74 1.68 9.44 6.54
CA PHE A 74 2.36 8.89 7.73
C PHE A 74 2.36 7.35 7.78
N ALA A 75 1.30 6.74 7.25
CA ALA A 75 1.17 5.28 7.10
C ALA A 75 2.22 4.63 6.17
N ASN A 76 2.96 5.46 5.42
CA ASN A 76 3.99 5.07 4.46
C ASN A 76 5.35 5.72 4.79
N LYS A 77 5.58 6.15 6.04
CA LYS A 77 6.81 6.85 6.46
C LYS A 77 8.09 6.09 6.12
N GLU A 78 8.03 4.77 6.04
CA GLU A 78 9.14 3.91 5.67
C GLU A 78 9.69 4.19 4.26
N LEU A 79 8.89 4.81 3.38
CA LEU A 79 9.32 5.27 2.05
C LEU A 79 10.38 6.37 2.10
N GLU A 80 10.57 7.06 3.23
CA GLU A 80 11.65 8.04 3.37
C GLU A 80 13.02 7.42 3.03
N SER A 81 13.27 6.19 3.48
CA SER A 81 14.51 5.48 3.18
C SER A 81 14.72 5.26 1.68
N VAL A 82 13.66 4.85 0.96
CA VAL A 82 13.66 4.65 -0.49
C VAL A 82 14.05 5.93 -1.23
N PHE A 83 13.48 7.06 -0.83
CA PHE A 83 13.72 8.35 -1.48
C PHE A 83 15.10 8.93 -1.14
N LEU A 84 15.57 8.76 0.08
CA LEU A 84 16.92 9.18 0.46
C LEU A 84 17.99 8.34 -0.24
N GLU A 85 17.79 7.03 -0.33
CA GLU A 85 18.67 6.14 -1.10
C GLU A 85 18.65 6.47 -2.59
N GLY A 86 17.49 6.76 -3.17
CA GLY A 86 17.34 7.12 -4.59
C GLY A 86 17.81 8.54 -4.94
N LYS A 87 18.25 9.35 -3.97
CA LYS A 87 18.64 10.75 -4.21
C LYS A 87 19.85 10.89 -5.14
N TYR A 88 20.77 9.92 -5.13
CA TYR A 88 21.99 9.96 -5.96
C TYR A 88 21.68 10.10 -7.46
N ILE A 89 20.50 9.67 -7.91
CA ILE A 89 20.08 9.78 -9.32
C ILE A 89 20.10 11.24 -9.79
N LEU A 90 19.78 12.19 -8.89
CA LEU A 90 19.80 13.63 -9.18
C LEU A 90 21.22 14.21 -9.31
N GLU A 91 22.24 13.45 -8.91
CA GLU A 91 23.65 13.85 -8.97
C GLU A 91 24.34 13.31 -10.24
N LEU A 92 23.67 12.43 -10.98
CA LEU A 92 24.13 11.87 -12.26
C LEU A 92 24.03 12.95 -13.36
N LYS A 93 25.19 13.42 -13.80
CA LYS A 93 25.34 14.40 -14.87
C LYS A 93 25.23 13.72 -16.24
N ASP A 94 25.20 14.52 -17.30
CA ASP A 94 25.42 14.01 -18.65
C ASP A 94 26.77 13.27 -18.71
N ASP A 95 26.81 12.18 -19.49
CA ASP A 95 27.93 11.27 -19.71
C ASP A 95 28.46 10.60 -18.42
N TRP A 96 27.58 10.29 -17.46
CA TRP A 96 27.97 9.64 -16.20
C TRP A 96 28.49 8.20 -16.36
N ASP A 97 28.22 7.56 -17.50
CA ASP A 97 28.61 6.21 -17.85
C ASP A 97 29.75 6.13 -18.88
N ASP A 98 30.32 7.27 -19.29
CA ASP A 98 31.31 7.38 -20.38
C ASP A 98 30.81 6.85 -21.75
N GLU A 99 29.49 6.64 -21.90
CA GLU A 99 28.84 6.14 -23.13
C GLU A 99 27.81 7.14 -23.69
N GLY A 100 27.81 8.39 -23.22
CA GLY A 100 26.92 9.45 -23.65
C GLY A 100 25.54 9.40 -23.02
N ALA A 101 25.37 8.80 -21.83
CA ALA A 101 24.10 8.87 -21.12
C ALA A 101 23.68 10.31 -20.83
N ILE A 102 22.37 10.55 -20.84
CA ILE A 102 21.80 11.83 -20.41
C ILE A 102 21.62 11.82 -18.89
N GLY A 103 21.86 12.97 -18.24
CA GLY A 103 21.57 13.16 -16.83
C GLY A 103 20.08 13.11 -16.52
N TYR A 104 19.74 13.00 -15.24
CA TYR A 104 18.36 12.88 -14.79
C TYR A 104 17.81 14.21 -14.30
N THR A 105 16.54 14.47 -14.61
CA THR A 105 15.87 15.68 -14.17
C THR A 105 15.09 15.46 -12.88
N GLU A 106 14.94 16.54 -12.11
CA GLU A 106 14.09 16.58 -10.91
C GLU A 106 12.68 16.06 -11.19
N GLN A 107 12.17 16.33 -12.39
CA GLN A 107 10.83 15.93 -12.80
C GLN A 107 10.70 14.42 -13.04
N SER A 108 11.71 13.79 -13.64
CA SER A 108 11.74 12.33 -13.81
C SER A 108 11.80 11.64 -12.46
N TRP A 109 12.66 12.13 -11.56
CA TRP A 109 12.77 11.67 -10.18
C TRP A 109 11.45 11.81 -9.41
N LYS A 110 10.81 12.98 -9.48
CA LYS A 110 9.54 13.24 -8.81
C LYS A 110 8.43 12.35 -9.35
N SER A 111 8.37 12.11 -10.66
CA SER A 111 7.37 11.23 -11.27
C SER A 111 7.46 9.80 -10.75
N ALA A 112 8.67 9.25 -10.61
CA ALA A 112 8.87 7.94 -10.00
C ALA A 112 8.51 7.92 -8.51
N ALA A 113 8.88 8.97 -7.76
CA ALA A 113 8.53 9.07 -6.35
C ALA A 113 7.01 9.16 -6.13
N ASP A 114 6.30 9.97 -6.92
CA ASP A 114 4.85 10.09 -6.88
C ASP A 114 4.18 8.74 -7.20
N PHE A 115 4.69 8.00 -8.19
CA PHE A 115 4.24 6.64 -8.48
C PHE A 115 4.38 5.72 -7.25
N ILE A 116 5.55 5.69 -6.61
CA ILE A 116 5.81 4.85 -5.42
C ILE A 116 4.86 5.21 -4.27
N VAL A 117 4.67 6.50 -3.99
CA VAL A 117 3.77 6.98 -2.91
C VAL A 117 2.34 6.53 -3.19
N ASN A 118 1.84 6.80 -4.41
CA ASN A 118 0.46 6.48 -4.79
C ASN A 118 0.21 4.97 -4.82
N TYR A 119 1.17 4.20 -5.34
CA TYR A 119 1.07 2.74 -5.38
C TYR A 119 1.06 2.14 -3.96
N ASN A 120 1.96 2.59 -3.07
CA ASN A 120 1.96 2.14 -1.68
C ASN A 120 0.68 2.54 -0.95
N LYS A 121 0.17 3.77 -1.17
CA LYS A 121 -1.10 4.21 -0.61
C LYS A 121 -2.26 3.30 -1.04
N TRP A 122 -2.28 2.90 -2.31
CA TRP A 122 -3.26 1.95 -2.82
C TRP A 122 -3.09 0.56 -2.18
N LEU A 123 -1.87 0.03 -2.10
CA LEU A 123 -1.57 -1.26 -1.47
C LEU A 123 -2.02 -1.29 -0.01
N ARG A 124 -1.73 -0.24 0.77
CA ARG A 124 -2.21 -0.10 2.16
C ARG A 124 -3.73 -0.10 2.28
N GLY A 125 -4.45 0.35 1.25
CA GLY A 125 -5.90 0.31 1.21
C GLY A 125 -6.49 -1.09 1.03
N ILE A 126 -5.71 -2.04 0.49
CA ILE A 126 -6.16 -3.41 0.20
C ILE A 126 -5.43 -4.49 1.02
N PHE A 127 -4.33 -4.14 1.68
CA PHE A 127 -3.47 -5.06 2.41
C PHE A 127 -3.04 -4.48 3.76
N SER A 128 -3.28 -5.24 4.84
CA SER A 128 -2.97 -4.85 6.21
C SER A 128 -1.61 -5.35 6.72
N GLY A 129 -0.88 -6.14 5.93
CA GLY A 129 0.42 -6.67 6.32
C GLY A 129 1.59 -5.73 6.06
N SER A 130 2.80 -6.25 6.25
CA SER A 130 4.04 -5.54 5.89
C SER A 130 4.25 -5.57 4.37
N LEU A 131 4.38 -4.39 3.77
CA LEU A 131 4.73 -4.25 2.36
C LEU A 131 6.25 -4.35 2.19
N HIS A 132 6.67 -4.91 1.07
CA HIS A 132 8.06 -4.76 0.62
C HIS A 132 8.27 -3.36 0.06
N LEU A 133 9.43 -2.78 0.34
CA LEU A 133 9.81 -1.47 -0.18
C LEU A 133 10.58 -1.66 -1.48
N PRO A 134 10.32 -0.84 -2.51
CA PRO A 134 11.13 -0.86 -3.70
C PRO A 134 12.49 -0.22 -3.43
N LYS A 135 13.43 -0.50 -4.32
CA LYS A 135 14.61 0.35 -4.55
C LYS A 135 14.36 1.23 -5.77
N MET A 136 14.98 2.40 -5.77
CA MET A 136 14.90 3.35 -6.87
C MET A 136 16.27 3.50 -7.52
N HIS A 137 16.34 3.23 -8.83
CA HIS A 137 17.57 3.22 -9.61
C HIS A 137 17.44 4.08 -10.86
N HIS A 138 18.58 4.54 -11.36
CA HIS A 138 18.66 5.18 -12.66
C HIS A 138 18.37 4.13 -13.75
N GLY A 139 17.44 4.42 -14.65
CA GLY A 139 17.12 3.59 -15.81
C GLY A 139 17.64 4.22 -17.10
N PRO A 140 17.70 3.51 -18.22
CA PRO A 140 18.27 4.04 -19.46
C PRO A 140 17.52 5.29 -19.96
N LYS A 141 18.23 6.19 -20.66
CA LYS A 141 17.62 7.34 -21.35
C LYS A 141 16.76 8.25 -20.44
N GLY A 142 17.21 8.50 -19.21
CA GLY A 142 16.50 9.39 -18.28
C GLY A 142 15.28 8.78 -17.60
N THR A 143 14.98 7.50 -17.82
CA THR A 143 13.90 6.77 -17.12
C THR A 143 14.34 6.33 -15.73
N ILE A 144 13.41 6.01 -14.84
CA ILE A 144 13.74 5.57 -13.48
C ILE A 144 13.17 4.19 -13.20
N ASP A 145 14.03 3.32 -12.70
CA ASP A 145 13.70 1.96 -12.35
C ASP A 145 13.27 1.88 -10.89
N VAL A 146 12.12 1.25 -10.65
CA VAL A 146 11.55 0.98 -9.34
C VAL A 146 11.46 -0.54 -9.18
N VAL A 147 12.25 -1.09 -8.26
CA VAL A 147 12.52 -2.53 -8.20
C VAL A 147 12.17 -3.09 -6.83
N TRP A 148 11.22 -4.01 -6.79
CA TRP A 148 11.04 -4.94 -5.68
C TRP A 148 11.75 -6.24 -6.05
N ASN A 149 12.70 -6.68 -5.23
CA ASN A 149 13.46 -7.89 -5.48
C ASN A 149 13.59 -8.70 -4.19
N GLU A 150 12.78 -9.75 -4.10
CA GLU A 150 12.65 -10.60 -2.92
C GLU A 150 12.82 -12.06 -3.34
N ASP A 151 13.10 -12.96 -2.40
CA ASP A 151 13.45 -14.36 -2.72
C ASP A 151 12.38 -15.10 -3.53
N ASN A 152 11.11 -14.68 -3.42
CA ASN A 152 9.96 -15.33 -4.03
C ASN A 152 9.33 -14.55 -5.19
N PHE A 153 9.69 -13.29 -5.41
CA PHE A 153 9.20 -12.50 -6.53
C PHE A 153 10.15 -11.34 -6.86
N ARG A 154 10.14 -10.94 -8.13
CA ARG A 154 10.73 -9.69 -8.56
C ARG A 154 9.69 -8.92 -9.35
N LEU A 155 9.56 -7.63 -9.04
CA LEU A 155 8.75 -6.68 -9.78
C LEU A 155 9.65 -5.51 -10.16
N PHE A 156 9.77 -5.27 -11.44
CA PHE A 156 10.51 -4.19 -12.04
C PHE A 156 9.51 -3.26 -12.71
N VAL A 157 9.54 -1.98 -12.37
CA VAL A 157 8.72 -0.95 -13.00
C VAL A 157 9.64 0.16 -13.50
N ASN A 158 9.58 0.48 -14.77
CA ASN A 158 10.32 1.58 -15.36
C ASN A 158 9.38 2.77 -15.57
N ILE A 159 9.79 3.96 -15.14
CA ILE A 159 9.02 5.20 -15.21
C ILE A 159 9.68 6.14 -16.22
N ASP A 160 8.97 6.43 -17.30
CA ASP A 160 9.36 7.32 -18.37
C ASP A 160 8.46 8.57 -18.35
N TYR A 161 8.91 9.58 -17.61
CA TYR A 161 8.20 10.83 -17.44
C TYR A 161 7.95 11.54 -18.78
N TYR A 162 8.96 11.60 -19.66
CA TYR A 162 8.88 12.37 -20.90
C TYR A 162 7.87 11.80 -21.89
N ASN A 163 7.65 10.48 -21.86
CA ASN A 163 6.68 9.82 -22.72
C ASN A 163 5.36 9.50 -22.01
N ASN A 164 5.16 10.00 -20.78
CA ASN A 164 4.00 9.69 -19.94
C ASN A 164 3.72 8.18 -19.87
N LYS A 165 4.77 7.38 -19.69
CA LYS A 165 4.69 5.93 -19.81
C LYS A 165 5.36 5.24 -18.62
N GLY A 166 4.73 4.18 -18.15
CA GLY A 166 5.36 3.19 -17.29
C GLY A 166 5.36 1.84 -17.98
N THR A 167 6.41 1.05 -17.76
CA THR A 167 6.41 -0.38 -18.12
C THR A 167 6.67 -1.20 -16.88
N PHE A 168 6.21 -2.44 -16.88
CA PHE A 168 6.51 -3.36 -15.81
C PHE A 168 6.88 -4.73 -16.35
N TYR A 169 7.69 -5.43 -15.56
CA TYR A 169 8.03 -6.83 -15.70
C TYR A 169 8.00 -7.45 -14.31
N SER A 170 7.41 -8.62 -14.16
CA SER A 170 7.54 -9.40 -12.94
C SER A 170 7.82 -10.85 -13.25
N ASP A 171 8.55 -11.49 -12.35
CA ASP A 171 8.78 -12.93 -12.39
C ASP A 171 8.88 -13.56 -11.00
N THR A 172 8.76 -14.87 -10.98
CA THR A 172 8.93 -15.70 -9.78
C THR A 172 9.98 -16.78 -10.04
N PRO A 173 10.58 -17.39 -9.00
CA PRO A 173 11.51 -18.52 -9.16
C PRO A 173 10.93 -19.70 -9.95
N LYS A 174 9.60 -19.84 -10.02
CA LYS A 174 8.89 -20.85 -10.81
C LYS A 174 8.75 -20.48 -12.29
N LYS A 175 9.42 -19.43 -12.76
CA LYS A 175 9.40 -18.91 -14.14
C LYS A 175 8.01 -18.48 -14.62
N GLN A 176 7.10 -18.16 -13.71
CA GLN A 176 5.90 -17.40 -14.07
C GLN A 176 6.30 -15.93 -14.18
N TYR A 177 5.93 -15.29 -15.28
CA TYR A 177 6.22 -13.88 -15.51
C TYR A 177 5.00 -13.14 -16.09
N SER A 178 5.00 -11.83 -15.93
CA SER A 178 4.05 -10.92 -16.58
C SER A 178 4.75 -9.63 -16.93
N GLU A 179 4.30 -8.98 -18.00
CA GLU A 179 4.83 -7.70 -18.44
C GLU A 179 3.70 -6.85 -19.03
N GLY A 180 3.92 -5.55 -19.10
CA GLY A 180 2.98 -4.63 -19.70
C GLY A 180 3.43 -3.19 -19.62
N GLU A 181 2.56 -2.30 -20.12
CA GLU A 181 2.77 -0.87 -20.12
C GLU A 181 1.51 -0.13 -19.66
N PHE A 182 1.70 1.12 -19.22
CA PHE A 182 0.64 1.99 -18.75
C PHE A 182 0.99 3.46 -18.95
N LEU A 183 -0.02 4.32 -18.89
CA LEU A 183 0.16 5.77 -18.86
C LEU A 183 0.26 6.24 -17.41
N LEU A 184 1.18 7.15 -17.08
CA LEU A 184 1.38 7.59 -15.70
C LEU A 184 0.17 8.35 -15.16
N ASP A 185 -0.50 9.12 -16.02
CA ASP A 185 -1.64 9.96 -15.65
C ASP A 185 -3.00 9.22 -15.63
N ASP A 186 -3.08 8.02 -16.21
CA ASP A 186 -4.31 7.21 -16.29
C ASP A 186 -4.03 5.75 -15.93
N PHE A 187 -3.47 5.55 -14.73
CA PHE A 187 -3.08 4.23 -14.29
C PHE A 187 -4.02 3.58 -13.26
N LYS A 188 -4.30 2.29 -13.47
CA LYS A 188 -5.00 1.43 -12.52
C LYS A 188 -4.01 0.48 -11.85
N PHE A 189 -3.63 0.79 -10.61
CA PHE A 189 -2.71 -0.03 -9.80
C PHE A 189 -3.10 -1.51 -9.66
N GLN A 190 -4.38 -1.82 -9.81
CA GLN A 190 -4.93 -3.19 -9.81
C GLN A 190 -4.32 -4.08 -10.91
N MET A 191 -3.72 -3.49 -11.94
CA MET A 191 -3.09 -4.20 -13.04
C MET A 191 -1.62 -4.57 -12.76
N LEU A 192 -1.01 -4.06 -11.68
CA LEU A 192 0.34 -4.46 -11.30
C LEU A 192 0.34 -5.74 -10.47
N PRO A 193 1.37 -6.59 -10.66
CA PRO A 193 1.72 -7.64 -9.71
C PRO A 193 1.90 -7.08 -8.30
N LEU A 194 1.47 -7.82 -7.27
CA LEU A 194 1.44 -7.32 -5.89
C LEU A 194 2.71 -7.71 -5.11
N PRO A 195 3.45 -6.76 -4.51
CA PRO A 195 4.69 -7.04 -3.78
C PRO A 195 4.43 -7.34 -2.28
N PHE A 196 3.86 -8.50 -1.97
CA PHE A 196 3.50 -8.85 -0.58
C PHE A 196 4.49 -9.82 0.10
N LYS A 197 4.70 -9.59 1.41
CA LYS A 197 5.26 -10.60 2.33
C LYS A 197 4.18 -11.63 2.64
N TYR A 198 4.38 -12.87 2.23
CA TYR A 198 3.55 -14.01 2.66
C TYR A 198 3.94 -14.49 4.06
#